data_AF-A0A8B8C6S5-F1
#
_entry.id   AF-A0A8B8C6S5-F1
#
_cell.length_a   1.000
_cell.length_b   1.000
_cell.length_c   1.000
_cell.angle_alpha   90.00
_cell.angle_beta   90.00
_cell.angle_gamma   90.00
#
_symmetry.space_group_name_H-M   'P 1'
#
loop_
_entity.id
_entity.type
_entity.pdbx_description
1 polymer ?
#
loop_
_entity_poly.entity_id
_entity_poly.type
_entity_poly.pdbx_seq_one_letter_code
_entity_poly.pdbx_strand_id
1 'polypeptide(L)'
;MASTSYAATKEMTNINRVSRLLMDPCTDQLRDLLRFYIPPANFNSVIQTAKSRLPRLTEPQRKLILPNSGMYSGNYDDMDISLLYILLRNVCGIQAHNKGWGNTSDSADRSVSANIERFRLARNRCGHSTGGMSNSEFNQVWSEIRAAVVDLDKTLGIGNKYQEAVDFIRNDTMDPTKDRHFRDQLLEQIIETENIKKDVHILKTKTKENDEQVTEVKQDIIKLESSQKKIDERNIPLNIQDNPIESSEKRTYKYALVLFDYDGFTAVVETKRLEDYDGDLERSQMCTIHYECKLQSVEILDLSGLMALSSQLGPH
;
A
#
# COMPACT_ATOMS: atom_id res chain seq x y z
N MET A 1 34.20 26.12 34.66
CA MET A 1 33.85 26.30 33.23
C MET A 1 32.35 26.47 33.15
N ALA A 2 31.85 27.67 32.85
CA ALA A 2 30.42 27.86 32.64
C ALA A 2 30.02 27.08 31.38
N SER A 3 29.16 26.07 31.53
CA SER A 3 28.54 25.41 30.38
C SER A 3 27.68 26.45 29.69
N THR A 4 28.09 26.88 28.50
CA THR A 4 27.26 27.77 27.68
C THR A 4 25.98 27.00 27.30
N SER A 5 24.84 27.69 27.19
CA SER A 5 23.59 27.08 26.71
C SER A 5 23.68 26.53 25.28
N TYR A 6 24.80 26.78 24.59
CA TYR A 6 25.09 26.40 23.22
C TYR A 6 26.10 25.24 23.12
N ALA A 7 26.62 24.74 24.25
CA ALA A 7 27.56 23.62 24.25
C ALA A 7 26.85 22.30 23.92
N ALA A 8 27.51 21.44 23.14
CA ALA A 8 27.00 20.10 22.85
C ALA A 8 26.91 19.29 24.16
N THR A 9 25.77 18.63 24.37
CA THR A 9 25.56 17.75 25.52
C THR A 9 25.99 16.32 25.20
N LYS A 10 26.22 15.52 26.25
CA LYS A 10 26.50 14.08 26.07
C LYS A 10 25.28 13.38 25.47
N GLU A 11 24.09 13.82 25.85
CA GLU A 11 22.82 13.31 25.38
C GLU A 11 22.64 13.54 23.87
N MET A 12 23.02 14.73 23.39
CA MET A 12 23.05 15.05 21.96
C MET A 12 24.09 14.20 21.22
N THR A 13 25.24 13.97 21.84
CA THR A 13 26.29 13.12 21.26
C THR A 13 25.81 11.67 21.10
N ASN A 14 25.16 11.13 22.12
CA ASN A 14 24.64 9.76 22.12
C ASN A 14 23.59 9.54 21.04
N ILE A 15 22.62 10.45 20.90
CA ILE A 15 21.61 10.31 19.87
C ILE A 15 22.22 10.37 18.47
N ASN A 16 23.20 11.25 18.24
CA ASN A 16 23.89 11.34 16.96
C ASN A 16 24.66 10.05 16.61
N ARG A 17 25.28 9.41 17.61
CA ARG A 17 25.93 8.11 17.43
C ARG A 17 24.93 7.05 16.99
N VAL A 18 23.75 7.00 17.61
CA VAL A 18 22.70 6.05 17.18
C VAL A 18 22.21 6.38 15.77
N SER A 19 22.03 7.66 15.44
CA SER A 19 21.67 8.06 14.07
C SER A 19 22.69 7.59 13.05
N ARG A 20 24.00 7.75 13.34
CA ARG A 20 25.08 7.24 12.49
C ARG A 20 25.05 5.72 12.34
N LEU A 21 24.83 4.97 13.44
CA LEU A 21 24.69 3.51 13.38
C LEU A 21 23.54 3.07 12.47
N LEU A 22 22.40 3.74 12.57
CA LEU A 22 21.22 3.42 11.77
C LEU A 22 21.41 3.79 10.30
N MET A 23 21.94 4.98 10.02
CA MET A 23 22.09 5.50 8.65
C MET A 23 23.20 4.81 7.85
N ASP A 24 24.27 4.36 8.51
CA ASP A 24 25.39 3.68 7.84
C ASP A 24 25.26 2.14 7.98
N PRO A 25 25.89 1.46 8.97
CA PRO A 25 26.04 0.01 8.92
C PRO A 25 24.72 -0.76 9.00
N CYS A 26 23.71 -0.25 9.72
CA CYS A 26 22.41 -0.94 9.77
C CYS A 26 21.68 -0.84 8.41
N THR A 27 21.70 0.33 7.79
CA THR A 27 21.07 0.52 6.47
C THR A 27 21.79 -0.32 5.42
N ASP A 28 23.12 -0.32 5.41
CA ASP A 28 23.91 -1.16 4.50
C ASP A 28 23.65 -2.65 4.71
N GLN A 29 23.54 -3.11 5.95
CA GLN A 29 23.19 -4.51 6.23
C GLN A 29 21.79 -4.86 5.74
N LEU A 30 20.81 -3.96 5.88
CA LEU A 30 19.47 -4.18 5.33
C LEU A 30 19.47 -4.17 3.79
N ARG A 31 20.35 -3.40 3.14
CA ARG A 31 20.53 -3.44 1.67
C ARG A 31 21.06 -4.81 1.25
N ASP A 32 22.09 -5.32 1.91
CA ASP A 32 22.65 -6.64 1.63
C ASP A 32 21.63 -7.76 1.92
N LEU A 33 20.85 -7.61 2.99
CA LEU A 33 19.73 -8.51 3.29
C LEU A 33 18.65 -8.47 2.20
N LEU A 34 18.30 -7.30 1.69
CA LEU A 34 17.34 -7.18 0.60
C LEU A 34 17.89 -7.82 -0.68
N ARG A 35 19.19 -7.63 -0.99
CA ARG A 35 19.85 -8.29 -2.15
C ARG A 35 19.84 -9.80 -2.03
N PHE A 36 19.97 -10.32 -0.81
CA PHE A 36 19.90 -11.75 -0.52
C PHE A 36 18.50 -12.33 -0.83
N TYR A 37 17.43 -11.65 -0.44
CA TYR A 37 16.06 -12.11 -0.71
C TYR A 37 15.57 -11.82 -2.12
N ILE A 38 15.98 -10.68 -2.69
CA ILE A 38 15.58 -10.22 -4.01
C ILE A 38 16.87 -9.94 -4.77
N PRO A 39 17.35 -10.87 -5.61
CA PRO A 39 18.47 -10.59 -6.50
C PRO A 39 18.13 -9.41 -7.42
N PRO A 40 19.08 -8.51 -7.74
CA PRO A 40 18.81 -7.31 -8.53
C PRO A 40 18.09 -7.57 -9.87
N ALA A 41 18.43 -8.68 -10.53
CA ALA A 41 17.78 -9.10 -11.79
C ALA A 41 16.27 -9.36 -11.64
N ASN A 42 15.82 -9.74 -10.44
CA ASN A 42 14.43 -10.08 -10.14
C ASN A 42 13.67 -8.92 -9.50
N PHE A 43 14.34 -7.81 -9.18
CA PHE A 43 13.72 -6.73 -8.40
C PHE A 43 12.47 -6.19 -9.09
N ASN A 44 12.56 -5.88 -10.38
CA ASN A 44 11.43 -5.32 -11.13
C ASN A 44 10.20 -6.25 -11.12
N SER A 45 10.37 -7.54 -11.45
CA SER A 45 9.24 -8.48 -11.48
C SER A 45 8.63 -8.66 -10.09
N VAL A 46 9.47 -8.84 -9.06
CA VAL A 46 9.03 -9.02 -7.68
C VAL A 46 8.25 -7.79 -7.17
N ILE A 47 8.75 -6.59 -7.42
CA ILE A 47 8.09 -5.34 -7.00
C ILE A 47 6.77 -5.12 -7.74
N GLN A 48 6.71 -5.41 -9.05
CA GLN A 48 5.46 -5.30 -9.80
C GLN A 48 4.40 -6.27 -9.27
N THR A 49 4.76 -7.51 -8.98
CA THR A 49 3.84 -8.49 -8.38
C THR A 49 3.42 -8.11 -6.96
N ALA A 50 4.32 -7.51 -6.18
CA ALA A 50 4.04 -7.13 -4.80
C ALA A 50 3.41 -5.73 -4.66
N LYS A 51 3.16 -5.00 -5.76
CA LYS A 51 2.68 -3.61 -5.76
C LYS A 51 1.44 -3.41 -4.89
N SER A 52 0.48 -4.32 -4.95
CA SER A 52 -0.76 -4.28 -4.16
C SER A 52 -0.55 -4.54 -2.66
N ARG A 53 0.56 -5.17 -2.27
CA ARG A 53 0.94 -5.44 -0.87
C ARG A 53 1.74 -4.31 -0.24
N LEU A 54 2.24 -3.38 -1.05
CA LEU A 54 3.02 -2.25 -0.55
C LEU A 54 2.09 -1.28 0.19
N PRO A 55 2.48 -0.81 1.39
CA PRO A 55 1.79 0.29 2.03
C PRO A 55 1.97 1.58 1.21
N ARG A 56 1.28 2.65 1.62
CA ARG A 56 1.51 3.97 1.05
C ARG A 56 2.97 4.39 1.25
N LEU A 57 3.68 4.59 0.15
CA LEU A 57 5.06 5.09 0.09
C LEU A 57 5.08 6.62 -0.03
N THR A 58 6.17 7.25 0.38
CA THR A 58 6.45 8.65 0.06
C THR A 58 6.60 8.81 -1.46
N GLU A 59 6.41 10.03 -1.98
CA GLU A 59 6.66 10.31 -3.39
C GLU A 59 8.10 9.95 -3.82
N PRO A 60 9.16 10.33 -3.07
CA PRO A 60 10.52 9.89 -3.35
C PRO A 60 10.66 8.36 -3.39
N GLN A 61 10.14 7.65 -2.38
CA GLN A 61 10.24 6.19 -2.30
C GLN A 61 9.52 5.50 -3.47
N ARG A 62 8.31 5.97 -3.82
CA ARG A 62 7.55 5.44 -4.95
C ARG A 62 8.28 5.67 -6.26
N LYS A 63 8.76 6.89 -6.52
CA LYS A 63 9.51 7.20 -7.74
C LYS A 63 10.80 6.38 -7.83
N LEU A 64 11.42 6.10 -6.68
CA LEU A 64 12.63 5.30 -6.63
C LEU A 64 12.37 3.86 -7.10
N ILE A 65 11.35 3.17 -6.59
CA ILE A 65 11.14 1.73 -6.88
C ILE A 65 10.11 1.44 -7.99
N LEU A 66 9.31 2.43 -8.36
CA LEU A 66 8.26 2.37 -9.39
C LEU A 66 8.31 3.63 -10.28
N PRO A 67 9.41 3.87 -11.02
CA PRO A 67 9.54 5.07 -11.84
C PRO A 67 8.57 5.05 -13.04
N ASN A 68 8.02 6.22 -13.39
CA ASN A 68 7.10 6.37 -14.53
C ASN A 68 7.76 6.02 -15.89
N SER A 69 9.10 6.11 -15.96
CA SER A 69 9.88 5.75 -17.15
C SER A 69 10.02 4.25 -17.37
N GLY A 70 9.49 3.41 -16.47
CA GLY A 70 9.50 1.95 -16.61
C GLY A 70 10.31 1.26 -15.52
N MET A 71 11.37 0.55 -15.92
CA MET A 71 12.12 -0.36 -15.03
C MET A 71 12.95 0.40 -14.00
N TYR A 72 12.97 -0.11 -12.76
CA TYR A 72 13.98 0.23 -11.78
C TYR A 72 15.36 -0.09 -12.33
N SER A 73 16.18 0.95 -12.49
CA SER A 73 17.60 0.89 -12.85
C SER A 73 18.50 1.29 -11.67
N GLY A 74 17.92 1.58 -10.50
CA GLY A 74 18.64 2.03 -9.33
C GLY A 74 19.46 0.93 -8.65
N ASN A 75 20.34 1.34 -7.76
CA ASN A 75 21.05 0.44 -6.86
C ASN A 75 20.39 0.51 -5.48
N TYR A 76 20.46 -0.58 -4.71
CA TYR A 76 19.88 -0.67 -3.37
C TYR A 76 20.52 0.38 -2.43
N ASP A 77 21.67 0.92 -2.81
CA ASP A 77 22.39 2.01 -2.14
C ASP A 77 21.57 3.30 -2.06
N ASP A 78 20.61 3.51 -2.97
CA ASP A 78 19.71 4.67 -2.96
C ASP A 78 18.54 4.51 -1.98
N MET A 79 18.33 3.30 -1.42
CA MET A 79 17.21 3.02 -0.53
C MET A 79 17.51 3.42 0.90
N ASP A 80 16.60 4.19 1.51
CA ASP A 80 16.66 4.53 2.93
C ASP A 80 16.21 3.37 3.83
N ILE A 81 16.52 3.46 5.13
CA ILE A 81 16.18 2.41 6.13
C ILE A 81 14.68 2.14 6.23
N SER A 82 13.85 3.14 5.98
CA SER A 82 12.38 3.03 6.07
C SER A 82 11.81 2.28 4.88
N LEU A 83 12.31 2.55 3.67
CA LEU A 83 11.98 1.81 2.46
C LEU A 83 12.47 0.36 2.56
N LEU A 84 13.71 0.14 3.02
CA LEU A 84 14.25 -1.20 3.25
C LEU A 84 13.38 -2.02 4.20
N TYR A 85 12.95 -1.42 5.33
CA TYR A 85 12.00 -2.05 6.25
C TYR A 85 10.69 -2.44 5.55
N ILE A 86 10.12 -1.53 4.73
CA ILE A 86 8.87 -1.79 4.01
C ILE A 86 9.03 -2.97 3.05
N LEU A 87 10.11 -3.01 2.27
CA LEU A 87 10.34 -4.06 1.29
C LEU A 87 10.61 -5.41 1.96
N LEU A 88 11.50 -5.47 2.95
CA LEU A 88 11.81 -6.70 3.68
C LEU A 88 10.56 -7.30 4.35
N ARG A 89 9.73 -6.46 4.97
CA ARG A 89 8.51 -6.89 5.63
C ARG A 89 7.44 -7.39 4.66
N ASN A 90 7.19 -6.65 3.57
CA ASN A 90 5.99 -6.86 2.76
C ASN A 90 6.25 -7.66 1.48
N VAL A 91 7.50 -7.76 1.03
CA VAL A 91 7.86 -8.34 -0.27
C VAL A 91 8.67 -9.63 -0.13
N CYS A 92 9.64 -9.68 0.79
CA CYS A 92 10.61 -10.78 0.88
C CYS A 92 10.07 -12.10 1.49
N GLY A 93 8.78 -12.19 1.80
CA GLY A 93 8.19 -13.41 2.38
C GLY A 93 8.70 -13.78 3.77
N ILE A 94 9.35 -12.84 4.47
CA ILE A 94 9.87 -13.05 5.83
C ILE A 94 8.68 -13.23 6.78
N GLN A 95 8.62 -14.39 7.44
CA GLN A 95 7.61 -14.66 8.45
C GLN A 95 7.78 -13.68 9.62
N ALA A 96 6.66 -13.16 10.12
CA ALA A 96 6.69 -12.29 11.28
C ALA A 96 7.14 -13.08 12.52
N HIS A 97 7.89 -12.43 13.40
CA HIS A 97 8.19 -12.97 14.72
C HIS A 97 6.92 -13.19 15.54
N ASN A 98 7.01 -13.93 16.65
CA ASN A 98 5.85 -14.39 17.42
C ASN A 98 4.91 -13.28 17.95
N LYS A 99 5.39 -12.03 18.03
CA LYS A 99 4.60 -10.86 18.45
C LYS A 99 4.04 -10.06 17.26
N GLY A 100 4.37 -10.43 16.03
CA GLY A 100 3.95 -9.77 14.81
C GLY A 100 4.71 -8.46 14.52
N TRP A 101 4.77 -8.09 13.24
CA TRP A 101 5.39 -6.85 12.77
C TRP A 101 4.80 -5.60 13.43
N GLY A 102 5.64 -4.62 13.73
CA GLY A 102 5.24 -3.39 14.40
C GLY A 102 5.25 -3.46 15.93
N ASN A 103 5.43 -4.64 16.52
CA ASN A 103 5.49 -4.85 17.97
C ASN A 103 6.91 -5.12 18.45
N THR A 104 7.17 -4.87 19.73
CA THR A 104 8.44 -5.23 20.35
C THR A 104 8.59 -6.76 20.39
N SER A 105 9.64 -7.26 19.75
CA SER A 105 10.01 -8.68 19.79
C SER A 105 10.55 -9.08 21.16
N ASP A 106 10.43 -10.37 21.52
CA ASP A 106 11.04 -10.91 22.74
C ASP A 106 12.58 -10.77 22.68
N SER A 107 13.22 -10.50 23.81
CA SER A 107 14.67 -10.23 23.87
C SER A 107 15.53 -11.44 23.46
N ALA A 108 14.98 -12.66 23.53
CA ALA A 108 15.62 -13.90 23.11
C ALA A 108 15.34 -14.28 21.64
N ASP A 109 14.40 -13.60 20.97
CA ASP A 109 14.06 -13.91 19.57
C ASP A 109 15.21 -13.47 18.64
N ARG A 110 15.80 -14.43 17.92
CA ARG A 110 16.93 -14.21 17.00
C ARG A 110 16.50 -14.22 15.52
N SER A 111 15.19 -14.25 15.24
CA SER A 111 14.67 -14.28 13.87
C SER A 111 15.02 -13.01 13.10
N VAL A 112 15.12 -13.13 11.77
CA VAL A 112 15.35 -12.00 10.85
C VAL A 112 14.32 -10.89 11.09
N SER A 113 13.04 -11.24 11.22
CA SER A 113 11.98 -10.27 11.48
C SER A 113 12.13 -9.53 12.81
N ALA A 114 12.55 -10.21 13.89
CA ALA A 114 12.76 -9.57 15.18
C ALA A 114 13.94 -8.58 15.11
N ASN A 115 15.01 -8.95 14.41
CA ASN A 115 16.18 -8.09 14.24
C ASN A 115 15.88 -6.85 13.38
N ILE A 116 15.10 -6.99 12.31
CA ILE A 116 14.60 -5.85 11.52
C ILE A 116 13.73 -4.93 12.40
N GLU A 117 12.87 -5.47 13.25
CA GLU A 117 12.04 -4.68 14.16
C GLU A 117 12.85 -3.92 15.21
N ARG A 118 13.98 -4.47 15.69
CA ARG A 118 14.90 -3.76 16.60
C ARG A 118 15.48 -2.50 15.94
N PHE A 119 15.87 -2.56 14.66
CA PHE A 119 16.32 -1.36 13.93
C PHE A 119 15.20 -0.33 13.79
N ARG A 120 13.98 -0.76 13.45
CA ARG A 120 12.82 0.15 13.39
C ARG A 120 12.54 0.83 14.72
N LEU A 121 12.58 0.08 15.82
CA LEU A 121 12.34 0.61 17.16
C LEU A 121 13.44 1.59 17.60
N ALA A 122 14.71 1.26 17.32
CA ALA A 122 15.83 2.17 17.57
C ALA A 122 15.68 3.49 16.79
N ARG A 123 15.33 3.41 15.51
CA ARG A 123 15.02 4.59 14.69
C ARG A 123 13.90 5.43 15.29
N ASN A 124 12.78 4.81 15.70
CA ASN A 124 11.66 5.53 16.30
C ASN A 124 12.06 6.24 17.59
N ARG A 125 12.89 5.62 18.44
CA ARG A 125 13.44 6.25 19.65
C ARG A 125 14.25 7.51 19.32
N CYS A 126 15.05 7.49 18.25
CA CYS A 126 15.76 8.69 17.79
C CYS A 126 14.79 9.79 17.33
N GLY A 127 13.73 9.45 16.58
CA GLY A 127 12.77 10.42 16.06
C GLY A 127 11.94 11.16 17.12
N HIS A 128 11.69 10.51 18.26
CA HIS A 128 10.85 11.07 19.33
C HIS A 128 11.66 11.75 20.44
N SER A 129 12.99 11.78 20.33
CA SER A 129 13.84 12.43 21.33
C SER A 129 13.94 13.93 21.06
N THR A 130 13.47 14.74 22.02
CA THR A 130 13.56 16.21 21.98
C THR A 130 14.78 16.77 22.72
N GLY A 131 15.38 16.00 23.62
CA GLY A 131 16.50 16.41 24.48
C GLY A 131 17.79 15.59 24.33
N GLY A 132 17.85 14.66 23.38
CA GLY A 132 18.93 13.70 23.22
C GLY A 132 18.67 12.37 23.96
N MET A 133 19.72 11.56 24.13
CA MET A 133 19.62 10.22 24.68
C MET A 133 20.54 10.04 25.88
N SER A 134 19.99 9.62 27.03
CA SER A 134 20.81 9.37 28.23
C SER A 134 21.80 8.23 27.99
N ASN A 135 22.85 8.15 28.81
CA ASN A 135 23.86 7.09 28.67
C ASN A 135 23.28 5.68 28.85
N SER A 136 22.30 5.51 29.75
CA SER A 136 21.65 4.21 29.97
C SER A 136 20.83 3.79 28.75
N GLU A 137 20.05 4.71 28.19
CA GLU A 137 19.29 4.47 26.96
C GLU A 137 20.20 4.19 25.77
N PHE A 138 21.29 4.95 25.63
CA PHE A 138 22.29 4.74 24.59
C PHE A 138 22.90 3.34 24.67
N ASN A 139 23.35 2.93 25.85
CA ASN A 139 23.94 1.60 26.03
C ASN A 139 22.93 0.49 25.71
N GLN A 140 21.66 0.67 26.09
CA GLN A 140 20.59 -0.28 25.79
C GLN A 140 20.34 -0.37 24.28
N VAL A 141 20.11 0.77 23.61
CA VAL A 141 19.86 0.83 22.16
C VAL A 141 21.06 0.27 21.39
N TRP A 142 22.27 0.66 21.74
CA TRP A 142 23.48 0.15 21.11
C TRP A 142 23.61 -1.36 21.26
N SER A 143 23.34 -1.92 22.45
CA SER A 143 23.39 -3.36 22.69
C SER A 143 22.33 -4.11 21.86
N GLU A 144 21.13 -3.55 21.75
CA GLU A 144 20.05 -4.12 20.92
C GLU A 144 20.41 -4.09 19.44
N ILE A 145 20.93 -2.97 18.94
CA ILE A 145 21.41 -2.83 17.55
C ILE A 145 22.52 -3.84 17.28
N ARG A 146 23.55 -3.88 18.12
CA ARG A 146 24.68 -4.80 17.94
C ARG A 146 24.23 -6.25 17.92
N ALA A 147 23.36 -6.67 18.84
CA ALA A 147 22.84 -8.03 18.86
C ALA A 147 22.09 -8.37 17.56
N ALA A 148 21.25 -7.45 17.08
CA ALA A 148 20.54 -7.62 15.81
C ALA A 148 21.49 -7.71 14.61
N VAL A 149 22.50 -6.85 14.56
CA VAL A 149 23.54 -6.87 13.53
C VAL A 149 24.28 -8.20 13.50
N VAL A 150 24.67 -8.73 14.66
CA VAL A 150 25.37 -10.02 14.76
C VAL A 150 24.53 -11.17 14.19
N ASP A 151 23.23 -11.20 14.48
CA ASP A 151 22.36 -12.26 13.99
C ASP A 151 22.07 -12.15 12.49
N LEU A 152 21.98 -10.91 11.97
CA LEU A 152 21.83 -10.67 10.54
C LEU A 152 23.13 -10.97 9.76
N ASP A 153 24.31 -10.70 10.34
CA ASP A 153 25.59 -11.10 9.76
C ASP A 153 25.68 -12.63 9.60
N LYS A 154 25.24 -13.38 10.63
CA LYS A 154 25.14 -14.84 10.56
C LYS A 154 24.15 -15.30 9.48
N THR A 155 23.01 -14.64 9.38
CA THR A 155 21.97 -14.95 8.37
C THR A 155 22.54 -14.78 6.96
N LEU A 156 23.33 -13.73 6.75
CA LEU A 156 23.96 -13.41 5.46
C LEU A 156 25.23 -14.24 5.18
N GLY A 157 25.79 -14.91 6.19
CA GLY A 157 27.04 -15.67 6.04
C GLY A 157 28.28 -14.78 5.80
N ILE A 158 28.24 -13.52 6.22
CA ILE A 158 29.28 -12.49 5.94
C ILE A 158 30.26 -12.29 7.11
N GLY A 159 30.35 -13.28 8.01
CA GLY A 159 31.23 -13.23 9.18
C GLY A 159 30.73 -12.22 10.21
N ASN A 160 31.51 -11.17 10.45
CA ASN A 160 31.28 -10.13 11.44
C ASN A 160 31.39 -8.71 10.84
N LYS A 161 31.24 -8.59 9.51
CA LYS A 161 31.43 -7.35 8.73
C LYS A 161 30.75 -6.14 9.37
N TYR A 162 29.45 -6.23 9.66
CA TYR A 162 28.70 -5.10 10.20
C TYR A 162 28.84 -5.01 11.72
N GLN A 163 29.05 -6.13 12.42
CA GLN A 163 29.39 -6.11 13.84
C GLN A 163 30.65 -5.26 14.10
N GLU A 164 31.71 -5.45 13.31
CA GLU A 164 32.95 -4.67 13.42
C GLU A 164 32.72 -3.17 13.21
N ALA A 165 31.88 -2.80 12.22
CA ALA A 165 31.52 -1.41 11.98
C ALA A 165 30.76 -0.78 13.15
N VAL A 166 29.80 -1.50 13.74
CA VAL A 166 29.05 -1.04 14.92
C VAL A 166 29.95 -0.91 16.16
N ASP A 167 30.86 -1.86 16.36
CA ASP A 167 31.83 -1.85 17.46
C ASP A 167 32.82 -0.69 17.33
N PHE A 168 33.27 -0.39 16.11
CA PHE A 168 34.09 0.76 15.80
C PHE A 168 33.37 2.08 16.12
N ILE A 169 32.16 2.28 15.60
CA ILE A 169 31.39 3.53 15.78
C ILE A 169 31.10 3.83 17.24
N ARG A 170 30.99 2.81 18.11
CA ARG A 170 30.76 3.01 19.55
C ARG A 170 31.78 3.96 20.18
N ASN A 171 33.05 3.79 19.80
CA ASN A 171 34.19 4.48 20.41
C ASN A 171 34.82 5.50 19.46
N ASP A 172 34.35 5.60 18.22
CA ASP A 172 34.85 6.54 17.24
C ASP A 172 34.64 8.00 17.69
N THR A 173 35.50 8.87 17.14
CA THR A 173 35.41 10.30 17.32
C THR A 173 34.19 10.84 16.58
N MET A 174 33.51 11.79 17.20
CA MET A 174 32.37 12.46 16.58
C MET A 174 32.86 13.56 15.65
N ASP A 175 32.37 13.56 14.42
CA ASP A 175 32.42 14.70 13.52
C ASP A 175 31.09 15.45 13.63
N PRO A 176 31.06 16.62 14.29
CA PRO A 176 29.82 17.34 14.57
C PRO A 176 28.99 17.68 13.34
N THR A 177 29.61 17.81 12.16
CA THR A 177 28.94 18.13 10.90
C THR A 177 28.35 16.88 10.28
N LYS A 178 29.16 15.82 10.16
CA LYS A 178 28.71 14.54 9.58
C LYS A 178 27.63 13.87 10.45
N ASP A 179 27.85 13.85 11.76
CA ASP A 179 26.91 13.22 12.70
C ASP A 179 25.59 14.00 12.83
N ARG A 180 25.65 15.34 12.70
CA ARG A 180 24.45 16.18 12.56
C ARG A 180 23.69 15.83 11.30
N HIS A 181 24.38 15.71 10.17
CA HIS A 181 23.76 15.37 8.90
C HIS A 181 23.03 14.02 8.95
N PHE A 182 23.61 13.00 9.58
CA PHE A 182 22.92 11.72 9.78
C PHE A 182 21.67 11.85 10.64
N ARG A 183 21.75 12.61 11.73
CA ARG A 183 20.58 12.84 12.58
C ARG A 183 19.47 13.57 11.81
N ASP A 184 19.81 14.64 11.11
CA ASP A 184 18.83 15.47 10.41
C ASP A 184 18.16 14.68 9.27
N GLN A 185 18.93 13.88 8.50
CA GLN A 185 18.37 12.95 7.51
C GLN A 185 17.45 11.90 8.14
N LEU A 186 17.85 11.31 9.27
CA LEU A 186 17.04 10.31 9.96
C LEU A 186 15.71 10.92 10.44
N LEU A 187 15.75 12.15 10.94
CA LEU A 187 14.55 12.89 11.38
C LEU A 187 13.62 13.19 10.20
N GLU A 188 14.16 13.63 9.06
CA GLU A 188 13.39 13.87 7.84
C GLU A 188 12.62 12.61 7.41
N GLN A 189 13.30 11.46 7.33
CA GLN A 189 12.68 10.17 7.00
C GLN A 189 11.55 9.78 7.96
N ILE A 190 11.71 10.08 9.25
CA ILE A 190 10.69 9.79 10.27
C ILE A 190 9.48 10.70 10.10
N ILE A 191 9.70 12.01 9.91
CA ILE A 191 8.62 12.99 9.72
C ILE A 191 7.78 12.65 8.48
N GLU A 192 8.44 12.33 7.36
CA GLU A 192 7.73 11.92 6.13
C GLU A 192 6.85 10.68 6.37
N THR A 193 7.40 9.68 7.07
CA THR A 193 6.68 8.44 7.40
C THR A 193 5.48 8.70 8.32
N GLU A 194 5.63 9.58 9.31
CA GLU A 194 4.55 9.94 10.23
C GLU A 194 3.42 10.71 9.55
N ASN A 195 3.75 11.64 8.65
CA ASN A 195 2.74 12.38 7.89
C ASN A 195 1.90 11.44 7.02
N ILE A 196 2.53 10.46 6.37
CA ILE A 196 1.80 9.41 5.63
C ILE A 196 0.89 8.62 6.56
N LYS A 197 1.36 8.25 7.76
CA LYS A 197 0.54 7.52 8.73
C LYS A 197 -0.70 8.31 9.16
N LYS A 198 -0.57 9.63 9.35
CA LYS A 198 -1.68 10.53 9.66
C LYS A 198 -2.68 10.60 8.51
N ASP A 199 -2.21 10.79 7.28
CA ASP A 199 -3.07 10.82 6.10
C ASP A 199 -3.84 9.50 5.92
N VAL A 200 -3.17 8.36 6.09
CA VAL A 200 -3.81 7.04 6.01
C VAL A 200 -4.87 6.87 7.10
N HIS A 201 -4.64 7.41 8.30
CA HIS A 201 -5.65 7.38 9.36
C HIS A 201 -6.88 8.22 9.00
N ILE A 202 -6.69 9.44 8.49
CA ILE A 202 -7.77 10.33 8.04
C ILE A 202 -8.57 9.69 6.88
N LEU A 203 -7.89 9.03 5.94
CA LEU A 203 -8.58 8.34 4.84
C LEU A 203 -9.39 7.14 5.35
N LYS A 204 -8.88 6.39 6.33
CA LYS A 204 -9.61 5.29 6.95
C LYS A 204 -10.88 5.75 7.67
N THR A 205 -10.83 6.86 8.40
CA THR A 205 -12.03 7.40 9.08
C THR A 205 -13.08 7.83 8.07
N LYS A 206 -12.69 8.59 7.04
CA LYS A 206 -13.61 9.00 5.95
C LYS A 206 -14.19 7.82 5.19
N THR A 207 -13.42 6.75 4.99
CA THR A 207 -13.92 5.54 4.32
C THR A 207 -15.00 4.88 5.16
N LYS A 208 -14.80 4.76 6.47
CA LYS A 208 -15.81 4.22 7.38
C LYS A 208 -17.09 5.07 7.39
N GLU A 209 -16.97 6.39 7.43
CA GLU A 209 -18.12 7.31 7.35
C GLU A 209 -18.90 7.14 6.03
N ASN A 210 -18.20 6.92 4.92
CA ASN A 210 -18.84 6.65 3.64
C ASN A 210 -19.51 5.27 3.62
N ASP A 211 -18.91 4.24 4.22
CA ASP A 211 -19.49 2.89 4.30
C ASP A 211 -20.80 2.89 5.13
N GLU A 212 -20.85 3.69 6.20
CA GLU A 212 -22.05 3.92 7.01
C GLU A 212 -23.16 4.61 6.18
N GLN A 213 -22.82 5.66 5.43
CA GLN A 213 -23.76 6.34 4.53
C GLN A 213 -24.26 5.43 3.40
N VAL A 214 -23.38 4.61 2.80
CA VAL A 214 -23.78 3.63 1.78
C VAL A 214 -24.76 2.61 2.36
N THR A 215 -24.57 2.21 3.61
CA THR A 215 -25.49 1.28 4.29
C THR A 215 -26.87 1.91 4.51
N GLU A 216 -26.92 3.20 4.87
CA GLU A 216 -28.16 3.95 5.00
C GLU A 216 -28.90 4.08 3.65
N VAL A 217 -28.18 4.46 2.59
CA VAL A 217 -28.74 4.54 1.23
C VAL A 217 -29.27 3.19 0.76
N LYS A 218 -28.54 2.09 1.01
CA LYS A 218 -29.02 0.72 0.70
C LYS A 218 -30.34 0.43 1.41
N GLN A 219 -30.50 0.84 2.67
CA GLN A 219 -31.73 0.62 3.43
C GLN A 219 -32.91 1.44 2.91
N ASP A 220 -32.67 2.67 2.47
CA ASP A 220 -33.70 3.53 1.90
C ASP A 220 -34.13 3.08 0.50
N ILE A 221 -33.22 2.55 -0.32
CA ILE A 221 -33.54 1.89 -1.58
C ILE A 221 -34.51 0.72 -1.35
N ILE A 222 -34.24 -0.16 -0.37
CA ILE A 222 -35.13 -1.29 -0.03
C ILE A 222 -36.52 -0.79 0.38
N LYS A 223 -36.61 0.29 1.16
CA LYS A 223 -37.91 0.89 1.55
C LYS A 223 -38.65 1.43 0.34
N LEU A 224 -37.96 2.12 -0.57
CA LEU A 224 -38.54 2.66 -1.80
C LEU A 224 -39.05 1.54 -2.71
N GLU A 225 -38.26 0.49 -2.94
CA GLU A 225 -38.67 -0.70 -3.71
C GLU A 225 -39.93 -1.35 -3.12
N SER A 226 -39.99 -1.49 -1.79
CA SER A 226 -41.18 -2.04 -1.11
C SER A 226 -42.42 -1.14 -1.24
N SER A 227 -42.23 0.18 -1.33
CA SER A 227 -43.31 1.15 -1.50
C SER A 227 -43.80 1.20 -2.94
N GLN A 228 -42.90 1.11 -3.91
CA GLN A 228 -43.23 1.02 -5.34
C GLN A 228 -44.07 -0.22 -5.63
N LYS A 229 -43.67 -1.39 -5.11
CA LYS A 229 -44.43 -2.64 -5.27
C LYS A 229 -45.89 -2.52 -4.78
N LYS A 230 -46.13 -1.79 -3.68
CA LYS A 230 -47.49 -1.54 -3.16
C LYS A 230 -48.31 -0.60 -4.05
N ILE A 231 -47.66 0.30 -4.80
CA ILE A 231 -48.32 1.17 -5.77
C ILE A 231 -48.70 0.36 -7.00
N ASP A 232 -47.80 -0.49 -7.49
CA ASP A 232 -48.03 -1.36 -8.65
C ASP A 232 -49.16 -2.37 -8.37
N GLU A 233 -49.25 -2.91 -7.14
CA GLU A 233 -50.36 -3.78 -6.70
C GLU A 233 -51.72 -3.05 -6.58
N ARG A 234 -51.72 -1.71 -6.39
CA ARG A 234 -52.94 -0.89 -6.32
C ARG A 234 -53.41 -0.41 -7.69
N ASN A 235 -52.51 -0.30 -8.65
CA ASN A 235 -52.81 0.04 -10.04
C ASN A 235 -53.13 -1.22 -10.86
N ILE A 236 -54.23 -1.89 -10.52
CA ILE A 236 -54.87 -2.83 -11.46
C ILE A 236 -55.61 -1.98 -12.51
N PRO A 237 -55.37 -2.14 -13.82
CA PRO A 237 -56.09 -1.36 -14.81
C PRO A 237 -57.60 -1.64 -14.72
N LEU A 238 -58.41 -0.59 -14.62
CA LEU A 238 -59.83 -0.67 -14.91
C LEU A 238 -59.98 -1.13 -16.36
N ASN A 239 -60.70 -2.23 -16.53
CA ASN A 239 -61.11 -2.80 -17.80
C ASN A 239 -61.81 -1.75 -18.67
N ILE A 240 -61.06 -1.10 -19.55
CA ILE A 240 -61.62 -0.39 -20.71
C ILE A 240 -61.43 -1.35 -21.88
N GLN A 241 -62.56 -1.88 -22.36
CA GLN A 241 -62.64 -2.58 -23.64
C GLN A 241 -62.14 -1.63 -24.73
N ASP A 242 -60.98 -1.93 -25.29
CA ASP A 242 -60.58 -1.41 -26.60
C ASP A 242 -60.08 -2.55 -27.49
N ASN A 243 -60.53 -2.46 -28.73
CA ASN A 243 -60.45 -3.44 -29.82
C ASN A 243 -59.03 -3.95 -30.14
N PRO A 244 -58.92 -5.11 -30.83
CA PRO A 244 -57.63 -5.72 -31.13
C PRO A 244 -56.87 -4.89 -32.17
N ILE A 245 -55.74 -4.32 -31.78
CA ILE A 245 -54.73 -3.81 -32.72
C ILE A 245 -53.65 -4.89 -32.87
N GLU A 246 -53.28 -5.10 -34.13
CA GLU A 246 -52.46 -6.16 -34.68
C GLU A 246 -51.08 -6.37 -34.03
N SER A 247 -50.63 -7.61 -34.21
CA SER A 247 -49.30 -8.15 -33.91
C SER A 247 -48.13 -7.16 -34.02
N SER A 248 -47.39 -6.99 -32.92
CA SER A 248 -45.98 -6.59 -32.98
C SER A 248 -45.12 -7.79 -32.61
N GLU A 249 -44.27 -8.22 -33.54
CA GLU A 249 -43.28 -9.28 -33.34
C GLU A 249 -42.36 -8.93 -32.16
N LYS A 250 -42.32 -9.79 -31.13
CA LYS A 250 -41.37 -9.67 -30.02
C LYS A 250 -39.93 -9.77 -30.55
N ARG A 251 -39.22 -8.64 -30.67
CA ARG A 251 -37.80 -8.63 -31.01
C ARG A 251 -36.96 -8.92 -29.77
N THR A 252 -36.11 -9.93 -29.87
CA THR A 252 -35.16 -10.31 -28.80
C THR A 252 -33.85 -9.58 -29.00
N TYR A 253 -33.44 -8.73 -28.07
CA TYR A 253 -32.15 -8.04 -28.13
C TYR A 253 -31.11 -8.72 -27.22
N LYS A 254 -29.86 -8.84 -27.71
CA LYS A 254 -28.70 -9.35 -26.96
C LYS A 254 -27.76 -8.19 -26.67
N TYR A 255 -27.52 -7.90 -25.40
CA TYR A 255 -26.57 -6.87 -24.97
C TYR A 255 -25.40 -7.49 -24.20
N ALA A 256 -24.25 -6.82 -24.18
CA ALA A 256 -23.08 -7.20 -23.37
C ALA A 256 -22.66 -6.04 -22.47
N LEU A 257 -22.37 -6.35 -21.21
CA LEU A 257 -21.83 -5.40 -20.24
C LEU A 257 -20.29 -5.48 -20.28
N VAL A 258 -19.62 -4.35 -20.53
CA VAL A 258 -18.15 -4.27 -20.52
C VAL A 258 -17.72 -3.34 -19.40
N LEU A 259 -16.91 -3.85 -18.47
CA LEU A 259 -16.32 -3.08 -17.37
C LEU A 259 -14.84 -2.82 -17.68
N PHE A 260 -14.39 -1.58 -17.48
CA PHE A 260 -13.00 -1.19 -17.66
C PHE A 260 -12.35 -0.93 -16.29
N ASP A 261 -11.17 -1.51 -16.04
CA ASP A 261 -10.32 -1.20 -14.88
C ASP A 261 -9.13 -0.31 -15.29
N TYR A 262 -8.59 0.44 -14.32
CA TYR A 262 -7.63 1.55 -14.44
C TYR A 262 -6.29 1.18 -15.12
N ASP A 263 -6.00 -0.11 -15.28
CA ASP A 263 -4.75 -0.62 -15.84
C ASP A 263 -4.88 -1.25 -17.25
N GLY A 264 -6.01 -1.04 -17.94
CA GLY A 264 -6.12 -1.30 -19.39
C GLY A 264 -6.19 -2.78 -19.83
N PHE A 265 -6.47 -3.70 -18.92
CA PHE A 265 -6.77 -5.10 -19.27
C PHE A 265 -8.29 -5.33 -19.30
N THR A 266 -8.81 -5.69 -20.47
CA THR A 266 -10.23 -5.99 -20.72
C THR A 266 -10.54 -7.45 -20.33
N ALA A 267 -11.60 -7.68 -19.55
CA ALA A 267 -12.16 -9.02 -19.34
C ALA A 267 -13.70 -9.02 -19.54
N VAL A 268 -14.15 -10.00 -20.32
CA VAL A 268 -15.52 -10.26 -20.82
C VAL A 268 -16.23 -11.26 -19.87
N VAL A 269 -17.56 -11.46 -19.75
CA VAL A 269 -18.87 -10.79 -19.94
C VAL A 269 -19.82 -11.84 -19.33
N GLU A 270 -20.73 -11.48 -18.42
CA GLU A 270 -21.89 -12.36 -18.15
C GLU A 270 -23.07 -11.87 -19.00
N THR A 271 -23.48 -12.65 -20.00
CA THR A 271 -24.63 -12.30 -20.85
C THR A 271 -25.91 -12.68 -20.12
N LYS A 272 -26.70 -11.69 -19.69
CA LYS A 272 -28.08 -11.94 -19.25
C LYS A 272 -29.07 -11.46 -20.32
N ARG A 273 -30.09 -12.31 -20.59
CA ARG A 273 -31.26 -11.96 -21.39
C ARG A 273 -32.09 -10.95 -20.60
N LEU A 274 -32.31 -9.77 -21.15
CA LEU A 274 -33.33 -8.85 -20.67
C LEU A 274 -34.67 -9.31 -21.26
N GLU A 275 -35.53 -9.87 -20.42
CA GLU A 275 -36.93 -10.07 -20.76
C GLU A 275 -37.71 -8.87 -20.16
N ASP A 276 -38.63 -8.32 -20.95
CA ASP A 276 -39.59 -7.25 -20.60
C ASP A 276 -39.03 -5.81 -20.50
N TYR A 277 -38.50 -5.28 -21.60
CA TYR A 277 -38.34 -3.83 -21.78
C TYR A 277 -38.98 -3.40 -23.12
N ASP A 278 -40.07 -2.62 -23.04
CA ASP A 278 -40.90 -2.17 -24.18
C ASP A 278 -40.60 -0.72 -24.60
N GLY A 279 -39.39 -0.24 -24.29
CA GLY A 279 -38.93 1.10 -24.65
C GLY A 279 -37.66 1.05 -25.50
N ASP A 280 -37.55 1.94 -26.49
CA ASP A 280 -36.31 2.17 -27.20
C ASP A 280 -35.24 2.68 -26.20
N LEU A 281 -34.17 1.91 -25.97
CA LEU A 281 -33.02 2.39 -25.20
C LEU A 281 -32.28 3.43 -26.05
N GLU A 282 -32.47 4.70 -25.73
CA GLU A 282 -31.58 5.75 -26.26
C GLU A 282 -30.14 5.51 -25.77
N ARG A 283 -29.19 5.81 -26.65
CA ARG A 283 -27.75 5.60 -26.51
C ARG A 283 -27.16 6.48 -25.39
N SER A 284 -27.49 6.20 -24.14
CA SER A 284 -26.99 6.86 -22.92
C SER A 284 -27.68 6.40 -21.62
N GLN A 285 -28.67 5.50 -21.64
CA GLN A 285 -29.35 5.08 -20.41
C GLN A 285 -28.40 4.30 -19.48
N MET A 286 -28.09 4.88 -18.32
CA MET A 286 -27.36 4.22 -17.24
C MET A 286 -28.24 3.15 -16.59
N CYS A 287 -27.84 1.89 -16.67
CA CYS A 287 -28.37 0.84 -15.79
C CYS A 287 -27.50 0.78 -14.53
N THR A 288 -28.12 0.96 -13.36
CA THR A 288 -27.44 0.79 -12.07
C THR A 288 -27.36 -0.69 -11.74
N ILE A 289 -26.17 -1.28 -11.88
CA ILE A 289 -25.89 -2.66 -11.43
C ILE A 289 -25.10 -2.56 -10.13
N HIS A 290 -25.66 -3.09 -9.04
CA HIS A 290 -25.00 -3.11 -7.74
C HIS A 290 -23.88 -4.16 -7.73
N TYR A 291 -22.63 -3.72 -7.85
CA TYR A 291 -21.44 -4.50 -7.55
C TYR A 291 -20.58 -3.76 -6.53
N GLU A 292 -20.08 -4.46 -5.50
CA GLU A 292 -19.28 -3.88 -4.42
C GLU A 292 -17.83 -3.60 -4.88
N CYS A 293 -17.64 -2.59 -5.72
CA CYS A 293 -16.41 -1.80 -5.76
C CYS A 293 -16.66 -0.50 -6.53
N LYS A 294 -16.10 0.63 -6.05
CA LYS A 294 -16.27 1.97 -6.63
C LYS A 294 -16.00 1.96 -8.14
N LEU A 295 -17.06 2.08 -8.96
CA LEU A 295 -16.96 2.22 -10.40
C LEU A 295 -17.13 3.69 -10.81
N GLN A 296 -16.27 4.15 -11.71
CA GLN A 296 -16.55 5.29 -12.57
C GLN A 296 -16.89 4.77 -13.98
N SER A 297 -18.09 5.12 -14.44
CA SER A 297 -18.74 4.87 -15.75
C SER A 297 -18.99 3.40 -16.16
N VAL A 298 -20.26 3.11 -16.48
CA VAL A 298 -20.73 1.89 -17.18
C VAL A 298 -21.20 2.32 -18.57
N GLU A 299 -20.70 1.67 -19.62
CA GLU A 299 -21.16 1.90 -21.00
C GLU A 299 -21.95 0.68 -21.49
N ILE A 300 -23.19 0.90 -21.94
CA ILE A 300 -24.01 -0.12 -22.58
C ILE A 300 -23.80 -0.01 -24.09
N LEU A 301 -23.21 -1.04 -24.70
CA LEU A 301 -23.03 -1.12 -26.15
C LEU A 301 -24.21 -1.90 -26.75
N ASP A 302 -24.96 -1.24 -27.64
CA ASP A 302 -25.92 -1.93 -28.49
C ASP A 302 -25.19 -2.78 -29.53
N LEU A 303 -25.30 -4.10 -29.39
CA LEU A 303 -24.67 -5.08 -30.27
C LEU A 303 -25.57 -5.51 -31.43
N SER A 304 -26.77 -4.93 -31.57
CA SER A 304 -27.71 -5.26 -32.64
C SER A 304 -27.09 -5.09 -34.05
N GLY A 305 -26.19 -4.12 -34.22
CA GLY A 305 -25.44 -3.89 -35.47
C GLY A 305 -24.18 -4.77 -35.67
N LEU A 306 -23.60 -5.34 -34.60
CA LEU A 306 -22.38 -6.16 -34.69
C LEU A 306 -22.68 -7.60 -35.14
N MET A 307 -23.88 -8.11 -34.84
CA MET A 307 -24.34 -9.41 -35.32
C MET A 307 -24.63 -9.41 -36.83
N ALA A 308 -24.99 -8.26 -37.41
CA ALA A 308 -25.23 -8.12 -38.85
C ALA A 308 -23.95 -8.32 -39.70
N LEU A 309 -22.77 -8.02 -39.13
CA LEU A 309 -21.47 -8.22 -39.78
C LEU A 309 -20.96 -9.68 -39.72
N SER A 310 -21.40 -10.47 -38.73
CA SER A 310 -21.07 -11.91 -38.69
C SER A 310 -21.89 -12.74 -39.68
N SER A 311 -23.05 -12.23 -40.10
CA SER A 311 -23.93 -12.87 -41.10
C SER A 311 -23.61 -12.48 -42.55
N GLN A 312 -22.62 -11.61 -42.80
CA GLN A 312 -22.13 -11.30 -44.16
C GLN A 312 -20.80 -11.98 -44.53
N LEU A 313 -20.16 -12.67 -43.59
CA LEU A 313 -19.08 -13.62 -43.90
C LEU A 313 -19.66 -15.03 -43.84
N GLY A 314 -20.36 -15.40 -44.92
CA GLY A 314 -20.73 -16.79 -45.17
C GLY A 314 -19.49 -17.68 -45.28
N PRO A 315 -19.64 -19.00 -45.11
CA PRO A 315 -18.51 -19.92 -45.17
C PRO A 315 -17.92 -19.95 -46.59
N HIS A 316 -16.69 -19.46 -46.73
CA HIS A 316 -15.75 -19.86 -47.76
C HIS A 316 -14.44 -20.25 -47.10
#